data_AF-A0A2V6CXX4-F1
#
_entry.id   AF-A0A2V6CXX4-F1
#
_cell.length_a   1.000
_cell.length_b   1.000
_cell.length_c   1.000
_cell.angle_alpha   90.00
_cell.angle_beta   90.00
_cell.angle_gamma   90.00
#
_symmetry.space_group_name_H-M   'P 1'
#
loop_
_entity.id
_entity.type
_entity.pdbx_description
1 polymer ?
#
loop_
_entity_poly.entity_id
_entity_poly.type
_entity_poly.pdbx_seq_one_letter_code
_entity_poly.pdbx_strand_id
1 'polypeptide(L)'
;MISAPYLEVAVIVLGTIILLVESFASQLDRRVLGYTALFGLAVIFIATFFVAPQSSTASAPLWAFYSADALSLFFKRIALATTAGVLVMMLDFAPSIWLPPSILC
;
A
#
# COMPACT_ATOMS: atom_id res chain seq x y z
N MET A 1 11.88 -18.75 -3.15
CA MET A 1 10.52 -18.39 -3.61
C MET A 1 9.84 -17.70 -2.45
N ILE A 2 9.24 -16.51 -2.65
CA ILE A 2 8.59 -15.79 -1.56
C ILE A 2 7.19 -16.36 -1.36
N SER A 3 6.84 -16.76 -0.13
CA SER A 3 5.51 -17.27 0.14
C SER A 3 4.49 -16.14 0.05
N ALA A 4 3.32 -16.40 -0.54
CA ALA A 4 2.27 -15.41 -0.70
C ALA A 4 1.93 -14.61 0.59
N PRO A 5 1.85 -15.25 1.80
CA PRO A 5 1.66 -14.60 3.10
C PRO A 5 2.53 -13.38 3.40
N TYR A 6 3.76 -13.35 2.89
CA TYR A 6 4.72 -12.29 3.24
C TYR A 6 4.32 -10.94 2.64
N LEU A 7 3.61 -10.93 1.52
CA LEU A 7 3.19 -9.68 0.88
C LEU A 7 2.02 -9.02 1.60
N GLU A 8 1.05 -9.78 2.14
CA GLU A 8 0.01 -9.17 2.96
C GLU A 8 0.63 -8.52 4.20
N VAL A 9 1.52 -9.25 4.88
CA VAL A 9 2.20 -8.75 6.06
C VAL A 9 3.03 -7.50 5.73
N ALA A 10 3.73 -7.49 4.60
CA ALA A 10 4.49 -6.31 4.17
C ALA A 10 3.60 -5.06 3.96
N VAL A 11 2.43 -5.22 3.34
CA VAL A 11 1.47 -4.11 3.16
C VAL A 11 0.95 -3.61 4.51
N ILE A 12 0.58 -4.53 5.40
CA ILE A 12 0.07 -4.19 6.74
C ILE A 12 1.13 -3.45 7.56
N VAL A 13 2.37 -3.96 7.54
CA VAL A 13 3.50 -3.35 8.25
C VAL A 13 3.81 -1.98 7.67
N LEU A 14 3.85 -1.82 6.34
CA LEU A 14 4.05 -0.53 5.69
C LEU A 14 2.97 0.49 6.12
N GLY A 15 1.69 0.11 6.03
CA GLY A 15 0.58 0.98 6.44
C GLY A 15 0.66 1.36 7.92
N THR A 16 0.99 0.41 8.78
CA THR A 16 1.12 0.64 10.23
C THR A 16 2.29 1.58 10.53
N ILE A 17 3.44 1.40 9.88
CA ILE A 17 4.59 2.30 10.04
C ILE A 17 4.23 3.71 9.60
N ILE A 18 3.56 3.86 8.45
CA ILE A 18 3.12 5.19 7.97
C ILE A 18 2.19 5.86 8.99
N LEU A 19 1.22 5.13 9.53
CA LEU A 19 0.29 5.64 10.54
C LEU A 19 1.00 6.02 11.85
N LEU A 20 1.99 5.23 12.29
CA LEU A 20 2.79 5.54 13.46
C LEU A 20 3.64 6.80 13.23
N VAL A 21 4.27 6.92 12.07
CA VAL A 21 5.06 8.11 11.74
C VAL A 21 4.16 9.33 11.69
N GLU A 22 2.99 9.24 11.06
CA GLU A 22 2.02 10.35 11.00
C GLU A 22 1.51 10.74 12.40
N SER A 23 1.23 9.76 13.28
CA SER A 23 0.69 10.04 14.61
C SER A 23 1.70 10.65 15.58
N PHE A 24 2.98 10.29 15.46
CA PHE A 24 4.03 10.75 16.37
C PHE A 24 4.89 11.89 15.81
N ALA A 25 4.96 12.08 14.49
CA ALA A 25 5.78 13.10 13.84
C ALA A 25 4.93 14.16 13.14
N SER A 26 4.22 14.97 13.93
CA SER A 26 3.30 16.03 13.43
C SER A 26 3.97 17.14 12.61
N GLN A 27 5.30 17.21 12.58
CA GLN A 27 6.06 18.19 11.79
C GLN A 27 6.48 17.69 10.40
N LEU A 28 6.21 16.42 10.06
CA LEU A 28 6.51 15.90 8.72
C LEU A 28 5.50 16.41 7.70
N ASP A 29 5.99 16.88 6.55
CA ASP A 29 5.14 17.27 5.44
C ASP A 29 4.34 16.04 4.95
N ARG A 30 3.02 16.20 4.85
CA ARG A 30 2.09 15.19 4.35
C ARG A 30 2.47 14.70 2.95
N ARG A 31 3.13 15.55 2.15
CA ARG A 31 3.67 15.16 0.84
C ARG A 31 4.76 14.10 0.96
N VAL A 32 5.68 14.26 1.92
CA VAL A 32 6.76 13.29 2.15
C VAL A 32 6.20 11.95 2.59
N LEU A 33 5.18 11.95 3.46
CA LEU A 33 4.46 10.73 3.85
C LEU A 33 3.78 10.07 2.65
N GLY A 34 3.10 10.84 1.80
CA GLY A 34 2.47 10.35 0.57
C GLY A 34 3.45 9.74 -0.42
N TYR A 35 4.60 10.39 -0.65
CA TYR A 35 5.65 9.85 -1.52
C TYR A 35 6.30 8.58 -0.94
N THR A 36 6.51 8.54 0.38
CA THR A 36 7.04 7.35 1.07
C THR A 36 6.06 6.18 0.95
N ALA A 37 4.77 6.43 1.14
CA ALA A 37 3.71 5.44 0.97
C ALA A 37 3.65 4.90 -0.46
N LEU A 38 3.69 5.80 -1.46
CA LEU A 38 3.68 5.44 -2.87
C LEU A 38 4.91 4.61 -3.26
N PHE A 39 6.10 5.01 -2.79
CA PHE A 39 7.33 4.27 -3.03
C PHE A 39 7.30 2.88 -2.40
N GLY A 40 6.91 2.77 -1.13
CA GLY A 40 6.78 1.49 -0.44
C GLY A 40 5.78 0.57 -1.14
N LEU A 41 4.64 1.12 -1.57
CA LEU A 41 3.63 0.37 -2.30
C LEU A 41 4.13 -0.09 -3.68
N ALA A 42 4.90 0.74 -4.40
CA ALA A 42 5.49 0.38 -5.68
C ALA A 42 6.48 -0.79 -5.56
N VAL A 43 7.29 -0.82 -4.49
CA VAL A 43 8.19 -1.95 -4.19
C VAL A 43 7.39 -3.24 -3.97
N ILE A 44 6.30 -3.17 -3.19
CA ILE A 44 5.42 -4.32 -2.94
C ILE A 44 4.74 -4.79 -4.24
N PHE A 45 4.31 -3.85 -5.08
CA PHE A 45 3.72 -4.15 -6.38
C PHE A 45 4.71 -4.92 -7.28
N ILE A 46 5.96 -4.46 -7.37
CA ILE A 46 7.02 -5.16 -8.12
C ILE A 46 7.29 -6.54 -7.51
N ALA A 47 7.36 -6.64 -6.17
CA ALA A 47 7.56 -7.90 -5.48
C ALA A 47 6.45 -8.94 -5.77
N THR A 48 5.23 -8.50 -6.11
CA THR A 48 4.11 -9.37 -6.50
C THR A 48 4.36 -10.14 -7.81
N PHE A 49 5.32 -9.73 -8.64
CA PHE A 49 5.73 -10.49 -9.82
C PHE A 49 6.65 -11.68 -9.51
N PHE A 50 7.27 -11.72 -8.33
CA PHE A 50 8.20 -12.78 -7.91
C PHE A 50 7.53 -13.84 -7.02
N VAL A 51 6.21 -13.78 -6.84
CA VAL A 51 5.41 -14.74 -6.07
C VAL A 51 4.92 -15.84 -6.99
N ALA A 52 5.20 -17.08 -6.62
CA ALA A 52 4.60 -18.23 -7.30
C ALA A 52 3.20 -18.51 -6.72
N PRO A 53 2.25 -18.94 -7.57
CA PRO A 53 0.95 -19.41 -7.08
C PRO A 53 1.13 -20.54 -6.06
N GLN A 54 0.41 -20.45 -4.95
CA GLN A 54 0.46 -21.45 -3.88
C GLN A 54 -0.95 -21.80 -3.43
N SER A 55 -1.29 -23.09 -3.49
CA SER A 55 -2.55 -23.61 -2.97
C SER A 55 -2.56 -23.58 -1.43
N SER A 56 -3.74 -23.56 -0.83
CA SER A 56 -3.89 -23.65 0.62
C SER A 56 -3.25 -24.96 1.12
N THR A 57 -2.28 -24.85 2.03
CA THR A 57 -1.62 -26.00 2.62
C THR A 57 -2.21 -26.24 4.01
N ALA A 58 -2.68 -27.47 4.27
CA ALA A 58 -3.27 -27.87 5.55
C ALA A 58 -2.30 -27.72 6.75
N SER A 59 -1.01 -27.57 6.48
CA SER A 59 0.07 -27.46 7.46
C SER A 59 0.15 -26.11 8.17
N ALA A 60 -0.62 -25.10 7.74
CA ALA A 60 -0.67 -23.77 8.35
C ALA A 60 -2.10 -23.40 8.75
N PRO A 61 -2.52 -23.65 10.01
CA PRO A 61 -3.92 -23.52 10.44
C PRO A 61 -4.53 -22.13 10.21
N LEU A 62 -3.74 -21.07 10.34
CA LEU A 62 -4.17 -19.68 10.12
C LEU A 62 -4.31 -19.31 8.63
N TRP A 63 -3.69 -20.08 7.73
CA TRP A 63 -3.61 -19.80 6.30
C TRP A 63 -4.36 -20.83 5.45
N ALA A 64 -5.01 -21.82 6.08
CA ALA A 64 -5.77 -22.87 5.40
C ALA A 64 -6.97 -22.33 4.60
N PHE A 65 -7.48 -21.14 4.97
CA PHE A 65 -8.60 -20.46 4.29
C PHE A 65 -8.16 -19.61 3.09
N TYR A 66 -6.86 -19.39 2.90
CA TYR A 66 -6.32 -18.52 1.87
C TYR A 66 -5.59 -19.34 0.80
N SER A 67 -6.02 -19.24 -0.46
CA SER A 67 -5.29 -19.75 -1.62
C SER A 67 -4.74 -18.60 -2.47
N ALA A 68 -3.46 -18.69 -2.80
CA ALA A 68 -2.77 -17.72 -3.63
C ALA A 68 -2.67 -18.26 -5.08
N ASP A 69 -3.82 -18.57 -5.69
CA ASP A 69 -3.88 -19.02 -7.08
C ASP A 69 -3.56 -17.87 -8.06
N ALA A 70 -3.29 -18.19 -9.32
CA ALA A 70 -2.91 -17.20 -10.34
C ALA A 70 -3.97 -16.08 -10.50
N LEU A 71 -5.25 -16.41 -10.38
CA LEU A 71 -6.37 -15.45 -10.43
C LEU A 71 -6.42 -14.54 -9.19
N SER A 72 -6.12 -15.06 -8.00
CA SER A 72 -6.01 -14.28 -6.76
C SER A 72 -4.86 -13.27 -6.85
N LEU A 73 -3.70 -13.70 -7.38
CA LEU A 73 -2.56 -12.82 -7.63
C LEU A 73 -2.85 -11.74 -8.68
N PHE A 74 -3.64 -12.04 -9.70
CA PHE A 74 -4.07 -11.05 -10.70
C PHE A 74 -4.94 -9.95 -10.05
N PHE A 75 -5.95 -10.31 -9.27
CA PHE A 75 -6.77 -9.33 -8.55
C PHE A 75 -5.97 -8.53 -7.52
N LYS A 76 -4.99 -9.15 -6.84
CA LYS A 76 -4.07 -8.44 -5.93
C LYS A 76 -3.28 -7.35 -6.66
N ARG A 77 -2.79 -7.62 -7.88
CA ARG A 77 -2.08 -6.61 -8.69
C ARG A 77 -2.99 -5.44 -9.06
N ILE A 78 -4.24 -5.72 -9.45
CA ILE A 78 -5.22 -4.65 -9.73
C ILE A 78 -5.48 -3.82 -8.47
N ALA A 79 -5.71 -4.46 -7.32
CA ALA A 79 -5.94 -3.76 -6.05
C ALA A 79 -4.74 -2.90 -5.61
N LEU A 80 -3.52 -3.37 -5.81
CA LEU A 80 -2.31 -2.58 -5.53
C LEU A 80 -2.16 -1.41 -6.52
N ALA A 81 -2.45 -1.63 -7.80
CA ALA A 81 -2.40 -0.58 -8.81
C ALA A 81 -3.43 0.53 -8.56
N THR A 82 -4.66 0.18 -8.16
CA THR A 82 -5.68 1.18 -7.83
C THR A 82 -5.32 1.94 -6.55
N THR A 83 -4.75 1.27 -5.54
CA THR A 83 -4.26 1.94 -4.33
C THR A 83 -3.15 2.95 -4.66
N ALA A 84 -2.20 2.58 -5.51
CA ALA A 84 -1.16 3.49 -5.98
C ALA A 84 -1.76 4.67 -6.77
N GLY A 85 -2.75 4.40 -7.64
CA GLY A 85 -3.47 5.43 -8.37
C GLY A 85 -4.18 6.43 -7.44
N VAL A 86 -4.84 5.95 -6.40
CA VAL A 86 -5.49 6.82 -5.39
C VAL A 86 -4.45 7.67 -4.65
N LEU A 87 -3.30 7.11 -4.26
CA LEU A 87 -2.24 7.87 -3.62
C LEU A 87 -1.68 8.98 -4.54
N VAL A 88 -1.48 8.67 -5.83
CA VAL A 88 -1.05 9.67 -6.83
C VAL A 88 -2.09 10.78 -6.98
N MET A 89 -3.37 10.42 -7.09
CA MET A 89 -4.45 11.41 -7.15
C MET A 89 -4.45 12.31 -5.92
N MET A 90 -4.35 11.74 -4.72
CA MET A 90 -4.32 12.49 -3.46
C MET A 90 -3.12 13.44 -3.33
N LEU A 91 -1.95 13.05 -3.85
CA LEU A 91 -0.76 13.91 -3.86
C LEU A 91 -0.98 15.22 -4.66
N ASP A 92 -1.78 15.17 -5.74
CA ASP A 92 -2.12 16.34 -6.57
C ASP A 92 -3.20 17.24 -5.94
N PHE A 93 -4.09 16.67 -5.12
CA PHE A 93 -5.12 17.46 -4.41
C PHE A 93 -4.58 18.28 -3.22
N ALA A 94 -3.48 17.87 -2.59
CA ALA A 94 -2.90 18.59 -1.45
C ALA A 94 -2.55 20.08 -1.71
N PRO A 95 -1.95 20.48 -2.85
CA PRO A 95 -1.68 21.89 -3.16
C PRO A 95 -2.91 22.75 -3.49
N SER A 96 -4.02 22.18 -3.96
CA SER A 96 -5.09 22.97 -4.59
C SER A 96 -6.14 23.54 -3.63
N ILE A 97 -6.20 23.08 -2.37
CA ILE A 97 -7.18 23.57 -1.38
C ILE A 97 -6.66 24.73 -0.51
N TRP A 98 -5.39 25.12 -0.67
CA TRP A 98 -4.82 26.30 -0.01
C TRP A 98 -5.11 27.55 -0.86
N LEU A 99 -6.36 28.03 -0.84
CA LEU A 99 -6.63 29.40 -1.26
C LEU A 99 -5.98 30.35 -0.23
N PRO A 100 -5.17 31.33 -0.66
CA PRO A 100 -4.69 32.37 0.25
C PRO A 100 -5.90 33.14 0.82
N PRO A 101 -5.90 33.53 2.11
CA PRO A 101 -6.99 34.28 2.75
C PRO A 101 -7.16 35.71 2.22
N SER A 102 -6.49 36.10 1.13
CA SER A 102 -6.45 37.47 0.59
C SER A 102 -7.55 37.80 -0.42
N ILE A 103 -8.55 36.92 -0.64
CA ILE A 103 -9.62 37.12 -1.65
C ILE A 103 -11.01 37.30 -0.99
N LEU A 104 -11.08 37.38 0.35
CA LEU A 104 -12.33 37.57 1.10
C LEU A 104 -12.49 38.97 1.72
N CYS A 105 -11.73 39.98 1.27
CA CYS A 105 -11.98 41.39 1.57
C CYS A 105 -12.09 42.21 0.29
#